data_AF-A0AAW2SZ66-F1
#
_entry.id   AF-A0AAW2SZ66-F1
#
_cell.length_a   1.000
_cell.length_b   1.000
_cell.length_c   1.000
_cell.angle_alpha   90.00
_cell.angle_beta   90.00
_cell.angle_gamma   90.00
#
_symmetry.space_group_name_H-M   'P 1'
#
loop_
_entity.id
_entity.type
_entity.pdbx_description
1 polymer ?
#
loop_
_entity_poly.entity_id
_entity_poly.type
_entity_poly.pdbx_seq_one_letter_code
_entity_poly.pdbx_strand_id
1 'polypeptide(L)'
;MFRPGYNDDTDTANDTRNVLLVVATLIIAVTFQAGVNPPGGVWQENKEGEHKAGRAIYSSQKEAFYTFLISNTLALSTSILVLMTQTYRFPYHFELWGAIVAMFVTYAASVFAIAPDESVKFRYLLATAAVPFGLRIVFEIVKRLRRKPT
;
A
#
# COMPACT_ATOMS: atom_id res chain seq x y z
N MET A 1 -10.19 38.80 -28.20
CA MET A 1 -9.18 37.92 -27.60
C MET A 1 -9.70 37.49 -26.22
N PHE A 2 -10.41 36.36 -26.15
CA PHE A 2 -10.89 35.80 -24.88
C PHE A 2 -9.71 35.11 -24.19
N ARG A 3 -9.25 35.65 -23.06
CA ARG A 3 -8.35 34.91 -22.17
C ARG A 3 -9.22 33.90 -21.40
N PRO A 4 -8.90 32.61 -21.37
CA PRO A 4 -9.61 31.67 -20.51
C PRO A 4 -9.53 32.20 -19.08
N GLY A 5 -10.67 32.28 -18.40
CA GLY A 5 -10.73 32.71 -17.01
C GLY A 5 -9.95 31.71 -16.15
N TYR A 6 -8.90 32.22 -15.51
CA TYR A 6 -8.19 31.53 -14.43
C TYR A 6 -9.16 31.35 -13.26
N ASN A 7 -9.41 30.10 -12.87
CA ASN A 7 -10.37 29.74 -11.84
C ASN A 7 -9.58 29.16 -10.66
N ASP A 8 -9.20 30.03 -9.72
CA ASP A 8 -8.33 29.71 -8.57
C ASP A 8 -8.73 28.40 -7.86
N ASP A 9 -10.03 28.15 -7.66
CA ASP A 9 -10.52 26.96 -6.96
C ASP A 9 -10.23 25.65 -7.71
N THR A 10 -10.40 25.64 -9.03
CA THR A 10 -10.20 24.43 -9.85
C THR A 10 -8.73 24.13 -10.08
N ASP A 11 -7.91 25.17 -10.23
CA ASP A 11 -6.47 25.05 -10.44
C ASP A 11 -5.80 24.58 -9.15
N THR A 12 -6.16 25.15 -8.00
CA THR A 12 -5.68 24.71 -6.68
C THR A 12 -6.04 23.25 -6.38
N ALA A 13 -7.24 22.80 -6.75
CA ALA A 13 -7.68 21.41 -6.56
C ALA A 13 -6.87 20.43 -7.43
N ASN A 14 -6.54 20.82 -8.66
CA ASN A 14 -5.73 20.01 -9.56
C ASN A 14 -4.26 19.93 -9.09
N ASP A 15 -3.69 21.04 -8.63
CA ASP A 15 -2.33 21.07 -8.09
C ASP A 15 -2.20 20.19 -6.84
N THR A 16 -3.18 20.29 -5.93
CA THR A 16 -3.25 19.43 -4.75
C THR A 16 -3.32 17.95 -5.13
N ARG A 17 -4.14 17.60 -6.12
CA ARG A 17 -4.24 16.23 -6.65
C ARG A 17 -2.92 15.75 -7.24
N ASN A 18 -2.22 16.58 -8.00
CA ASN A 18 -0.93 16.23 -8.59
C ASN A 18 0.12 15.96 -7.50
N VAL A 19 0.21 16.82 -6.48
CA VAL A 19 1.11 16.61 -5.33
C VAL A 19 0.76 15.31 -4.60
N LEU A 20 -0.52 15.05 -4.34
CA LEU A 20 -0.96 13.81 -3.67
C LEU A 20 -0.61 12.55 -4.48
N LEU A 21 -0.75 12.60 -5.81
CA LEU A 21 -0.36 11.48 -6.70
C LEU A 21 1.14 11.19 -6.61
N VAL A 22 1.98 12.23 -6.63
CA VAL A 22 3.43 12.09 -6.49
C VAL A 22 3.78 11.51 -5.12
N VAL A 23 3.26 12.09 -4.04
CA VAL A 23 3.51 11.61 -2.67
C VAL A 23 3.05 10.16 -2.48
N ALA A 24 1.86 9.81 -2.98
CA ALA A 24 1.34 8.44 -2.89
C ALA A 24 2.22 7.45 -3.66
N THR A 25 2.67 7.81 -4.86
CA THR A 25 3.58 6.97 -5.67
C THR A 25 4.93 6.78 -4.99
N LEU A 26 5.48 7.84 -4.37
CA LEU A 26 6.72 7.76 -3.61
C LEU A 26 6.60 6.84 -2.39
N ILE A 27 5.52 6.95 -1.63
CA ILE A 27 5.27 6.06 -0.47
C ILE A 27 5.15 4.62 -0.94
N ILE A 28 4.43 4.34 -2.03
CA ILE A 28 4.38 3.00 -2.64
C ILE A 28 5.78 2.50 -2.98
N ALA A 29 6.58 3.32 -3.67
CA ALA A 29 7.92 2.90 -4.09
C ALA A 29 8.81 2.56 -2.88
N VAL A 30 8.83 3.43 -1.87
CA VAL A 30 9.61 3.22 -0.64
C VAL A 30 9.15 1.98 0.11
N THR A 31 7.84 1.81 0.28
CA THR A 31 7.28 0.67 1.01
C THR A 31 7.48 -0.65 0.27
N PHE A 32 7.37 -0.65 -1.07
CA PHE A 32 7.67 -1.80 -1.91
C PHE A 32 9.14 -2.19 -1.76
N GLN A 33 10.06 -1.24 -1.92
CA GLN A 33 11.51 -1.48 -1.77
C GLN A 33 11.85 -2.05 -0.38
N ALA A 34 11.30 -1.47 0.67
CA ALA A 34 11.51 -1.95 2.04
C ALA A 34 10.90 -3.34 2.32
N GLY A 35 9.82 -3.69 1.61
CA GLY A 35 9.19 -5.02 1.72
C GLY A 35 9.93 -6.10 0.94
N VAL A 36 10.48 -5.79 -0.23
CA VAL A 36 11.25 -6.76 -1.04
C VAL A 36 12.69 -6.91 -0.58
N ASN A 37 13.25 -5.84 0.00
CA ASN A 37 14.58 -5.81 0.58
C ASN A 37 14.46 -5.50 2.09
N PRO A 38 14.17 -6.51 2.94
CA PRO A 38 13.99 -6.27 4.36
C PRO A 38 15.25 -5.66 4.99
N PRO A 39 15.10 -4.83 6.04
CA PRO A 39 16.25 -4.31 6.79
C PRO A 39 17.20 -5.43 7.22
N GLY A 40 18.50 -5.23 7.01
CA GLY A 40 19.50 -6.26 7.31
C GLY A 40 19.57 -7.41 6.29
N GLY A 41 18.69 -7.44 5.28
CA GLY A 41 18.70 -8.41 4.20
C GLY A 41 18.08 -9.76 4.55
N VAL A 42 18.40 -10.76 3.74
CA VAL A 42 17.97 -12.15 3.91
C VAL A 42 19.16 -13.05 4.16
N TRP A 43 18.93 -14.14 4.87
CA TRP A 43 19.94 -15.19 5.04
C TRP A 43 20.30 -15.78 3.67
N GLN A 44 21.61 -15.88 3.37
CA GLN A 44 22.09 -16.42 2.10
C GLN A 44 22.24 -17.94 2.13
N GLU A 45 22.46 -18.51 3.31
CA GLU A 45 22.69 -19.94 3.52
C GLU A 45 21.76 -20.51 4.61
N ASN A 46 21.58 -21.83 4.57
CA ASN A 46 20.84 -22.54 5.62
C ASN A 46 21.77 -22.84 6.80
N LYS A 47 21.26 -22.71 8.02
CA LYS A 47 21.91 -23.21 9.23
C LYS A 47 20.90 -23.98 10.06
N GLU A 48 21.15 -25.27 10.19
CA GLU A 48 20.24 -26.21 10.86
C GLU A 48 19.97 -25.77 12.31
N GLY A 49 18.68 -25.73 12.69
CA GLY A 49 18.25 -25.28 14.01
C GLY A 49 18.22 -23.75 14.24
N GLU A 50 18.64 -22.94 13.27
CA GLU A 50 18.74 -21.48 13.45
C GLU A 50 18.03 -20.67 12.36
N HIS A 51 18.46 -20.79 11.09
CA HIS A 51 17.92 -19.99 9.99
C HIS A 51 17.84 -20.73 8.65
N LYS A 52 16.93 -20.26 7.79
CA LYS A 52 16.76 -20.75 6.42
C LYS A 52 17.10 -19.63 5.43
N ALA A 53 17.77 -19.99 4.34
CA ALA A 53 18.07 -19.08 3.25
C ALA A 53 16.78 -18.45 2.69
N GLY A 54 16.85 -17.17 2.31
CA GLY A 54 15.72 -16.39 1.82
C GLY A 54 14.83 -15.79 2.90
N ARG A 55 14.92 -16.23 4.16
CA ARG A 55 14.19 -15.58 5.27
C ARG A 55 14.88 -14.29 5.69
N ALA A 56 14.09 -13.28 6.08
CA ALA A 56 14.61 -12.00 6.53
C ALA A 56 15.48 -12.16 7.78
N ILE A 57 16.68 -11.58 7.80
CA ILE A 57 17.54 -11.52 9.00
C ILE A 57 16.81 -10.77 10.11
N TYR A 58 16.05 -9.72 9.74
CA TYR A 58 15.27 -8.94 10.69
C TYR A 58 14.21 -9.77 11.45
N SER A 59 13.78 -10.90 10.90
CA SER A 59 12.77 -11.76 11.53
C SER A 59 13.25 -12.42 12.84
N SER A 60 14.56 -12.40 13.12
CA SER A 60 15.13 -12.80 14.42
C SER A 60 14.62 -11.95 15.58
N GLN A 61 14.27 -10.68 15.33
CA GLN A 61 13.59 -9.80 16.30
C GLN A 61 12.09 -9.72 15.96
N LYS A 62 11.35 -10.78 16.32
CA LYS A 62 9.95 -10.98 15.91
C LYS A 62 9.07 -9.73 16.09
N GLU A 63 9.06 -9.13 17.28
CA GLU A 63 8.17 -7.99 17.59
C GLU A 63 8.45 -6.75 16.73
N ALA A 64 9.73 -6.39 16.57
CA ALA A 64 10.13 -5.26 15.73
C ALA A 64 9.83 -5.52 14.24
N PHE A 65 10.11 -6.75 13.77
CA PHE A 65 9.85 -7.16 12.40
C PHE A 65 8.36 -7.09 12.04
N TYR A 66 7.47 -7.58 12.91
CA TYR A 66 6.03 -7.50 12.67
C TYR A 66 5.51 -6.07 12.75
N THR A 67 6.01 -5.26 13.68
CA THR A 67 5.66 -3.83 13.75
C THR A 67 6.02 -3.11 12.46
N PHE A 68 7.23 -3.37 11.94
CA PHE A 68 7.69 -2.87 10.65
C PHE A 68 6.78 -3.35 9.50
N LEU A 69 6.53 -4.66 9.38
CA LEU A 69 5.72 -5.21 8.29
C LEU A 69 4.29 -4.67 8.28
N ILE A 70 3.65 -4.58 9.45
CA ILE A 70 2.29 -4.04 9.59
C ILE A 70 2.25 -2.58 9.15
N SER A 71 3.17 -1.77 9.66
CA SER A 71 3.23 -0.33 9.35
C SER A 71 3.52 -0.09 7.87
N ASN A 72 4.46 -0.85 7.31
CA ASN A 72 4.84 -0.78 5.90
C ASN A 72 3.69 -1.19 4.97
N THR A 73 2.99 -2.28 5.30
CA THR A 73 1.84 -2.77 4.53
C THR A 73 0.67 -1.80 4.61
N LEU A 74 0.43 -1.19 5.77
CA LEU A 74 -0.62 -0.21 5.97
C LEU A 74 -0.36 1.08 5.16
N ALA A 75 0.88 1.54 5.14
CA ALA A 75 1.29 2.68 4.32
C ALA A 75 1.11 2.38 2.83
N LEU A 76 1.60 1.23 2.35
CA LEU A 76 1.47 0.81 0.95
C LEU A 76 0.00 0.72 0.51
N SER A 77 -0.85 0.04 1.29
CA SER A 77 -2.29 -0.13 0.99
C SER A 77 -3.05 1.20 1.00
N THR A 78 -2.75 2.09 1.96
CA THR A 78 -3.36 3.42 2.01
C THR A 78 -2.95 4.26 0.80
N SER A 79 -1.69 4.25 0.40
CA SER A 79 -1.21 4.99 -0.77
C SER A 79 -1.76 4.44 -2.08
N ILE A 80 -1.92 3.11 -2.22
CA ILE A 80 -2.61 2.48 -3.35
C ILE A 80 -4.05 2.99 -3.46
N LEU A 81 -4.78 3.07 -2.34
CA LEU A 81 -6.15 3.61 -2.34
C LEU A 81 -6.21 5.07 -2.77
N VAL A 82 -5.29 5.91 -2.29
CA VAL A 82 -5.19 7.30 -2.74
C VAL A 82 -4.93 7.35 -4.25
N LEU A 83 -4.01 6.54 -4.76
CA LEU A 83 -3.74 6.49 -6.19
C LEU A 83 -4.94 6.01 -7.00
N MET A 84 -5.60 4.91 -6.61
CA MET A 84 -6.79 4.40 -7.31
C MET A 84 -7.93 5.43 -7.34
N THR A 85 -8.22 6.08 -6.20
CA THR A 85 -9.28 7.09 -6.11
C THR A 85 -8.98 8.34 -6.93
N GLN A 86 -7.73 8.80 -6.92
CA GLN A 86 -7.32 9.96 -7.70
C GLN A 86 -7.20 9.64 -9.18
N THR A 87 -6.97 8.39 -9.59
CA THR A 87 -6.74 8.03 -11.00
C THR A 87 -7.99 7.56 -11.76
N TYR A 88 -9.13 7.37 -11.09
CA TYR A 88 -10.35 6.85 -11.72
C TYR A 88 -10.86 7.65 -12.93
N ARG A 89 -10.53 8.94 -13.02
CA ARG A 89 -10.96 9.82 -14.12
C ARG A 89 -9.97 9.87 -15.30
N PHE A 90 -8.86 9.16 -15.25
CA PHE A 90 -7.88 9.14 -16.35
C PHE A 90 -8.28 8.15 -17.45
N PRO A 91 -7.99 8.44 -18.73
CA PRO A 91 -8.36 7.54 -19.83
C PRO A 91 -7.72 6.15 -19.74
N TYR A 92 -6.52 6.02 -19.15
CA TYR A 92 -5.75 4.77 -19.01
C TYR A 92 -5.85 4.13 -17.62
N HIS A 93 -6.91 4.42 -16.85
CA HIS A 93 -7.02 3.97 -15.45
C HIS A 93 -7.06 2.44 -15.31
N PHE A 94 -7.61 1.69 -16.26
CA PHE A 94 -7.63 0.22 -16.19
C PHE A 94 -6.25 -0.41 -16.26
N GLU A 95 -5.39 0.05 -17.17
CA GLU A 95 -4.00 -0.41 -17.30
C GLU A 95 -3.21 -0.08 -16.02
N LEU A 96 -3.38 1.15 -15.52
CA LEU A 96 -2.75 1.59 -14.28
C LEU A 96 -3.21 0.76 -13.08
N TRP A 97 -4.50 0.47 -12.96
CA TRP A 97 -5.04 -0.37 -11.89
C TRP A 97 -4.55 -1.81 -12.00
N GLY A 98 -4.48 -2.35 -13.22
CA GLY A 98 -3.88 -3.65 -13.48
C GLY A 98 -2.43 -3.72 -12.99
N ALA A 99 -1.63 -2.69 -13.30
CA ALA A 99 -0.25 -2.59 -12.83
C ALA A 99 -0.15 -2.48 -11.30
N ILE A 100 -1.01 -1.67 -10.66
CA ILE A 100 -1.02 -1.53 -9.20
C ILE A 100 -1.40 -2.86 -8.52
N VAL A 101 -2.40 -3.58 -9.05
CA VAL A 101 -2.79 -4.89 -8.53
C VAL A 101 -1.64 -5.90 -8.70
N ALA A 102 -1.01 -5.95 -9.87
CA ALA A 102 0.13 -6.83 -10.11
C ALA A 102 1.29 -6.53 -9.14
N MET A 103 1.62 -5.25 -8.93
CA MET A 103 2.65 -4.84 -7.98
C MET A 103 2.28 -5.22 -6.53
N PHE A 104 1.03 -5.06 -6.12
CA PHE A 104 0.55 -5.49 -4.80
C PHE A 104 0.70 -7.01 -4.60
N VAL A 105 0.39 -7.80 -5.64
CA VAL A 105 0.60 -9.25 -5.62
C VAL A 105 2.08 -9.60 -5.46
N THR A 106 2.97 -8.94 -6.20
CA THR A 106 4.43 -9.13 -6.07
C THR A 106 4.92 -8.78 -4.67
N TYR A 107 4.42 -7.70 -4.08
CA TYR A 107 4.73 -7.34 -2.70
C TYR A 107 4.29 -8.42 -1.72
N ALA A 108 3.04 -8.89 -1.82
CA ALA A 108 2.51 -9.93 -0.94
C ALA A 108 3.30 -11.23 -1.06
N ALA A 109 3.67 -11.64 -2.29
CA ALA A 109 4.50 -12.81 -2.53
C ALA A 109 5.89 -12.66 -1.91
N SER A 110 6.52 -11.49 -2.04
CA SER A 110 7.81 -11.21 -1.42
C SER A 110 7.75 -11.27 0.10
N VAL A 111 6.76 -10.62 0.72
CA VAL A 111 6.61 -10.64 2.17
C VAL A 111 6.36 -12.07 2.68
N PHE A 112 5.58 -12.87 1.95
CA PHE A 112 5.37 -14.29 2.26
C PHE A 112 6.66 -15.11 2.17
N ALA A 113 7.50 -14.85 1.16
CA ALA A 113 8.77 -15.54 0.98
C ALA A 113 9.78 -15.23 2.09
N ILE A 114 9.83 -13.99 2.58
CA ILE A 114 10.83 -13.58 3.60
C ILE A 114 10.37 -13.81 5.05
N ALA A 115 9.07 -13.82 5.34
CA ALA A 115 8.54 -13.93 6.70
C ALA A 115 8.51 -15.39 7.19
N PRO A 116 8.96 -15.71 8.42
CA PRO A 116 8.97 -17.08 8.94
C PRO A 116 7.57 -17.71 8.95
N ASP A 117 7.49 -19.03 8.77
CA ASP A 117 6.24 -19.80 8.68
C ASP A 117 5.44 -19.79 10.00
N GLU A 118 4.72 -18.70 10.23
CA GLU A 118 3.75 -18.54 11.32
C GLU A 118 2.42 -18.10 10.70
N SER A 119 1.65 -19.07 10.23
CA SER A 119 0.42 -18.87 9.45
C SER A 119 -0.56 -17.88 10.09
N VAL A 120 -0.60 -17.81 11.42
CA VAL A 120 -1.45 -16.88 12.19
C VAL A 120 -1.03 -15.42 11.99
N LYS A 121 0.28 -15.11 11.98
CA LYS A 121 0.77 -13.73 11.83
C LYS A 121 0.67 -13.23 10.39
N PHE A 122 0.72 -14.14 9.43
CA PHE A 122 0.44 -13.83 8.02
C PHE A 122 -1.02 -13.42 7.78
N ARG A 123 -1.99 -14.07 8.46
CA ARG A 123 -3.41 -13.66 8.39
C ARG A 123 -3.62 -12.25 8.90
N TYR A 124 -2.93 -11.85 9.97
CA TYR A 124 -2.98 -10.47 10.47
C TYR A 124 -2.42 -9.48 9.46
N LEU A 125 -1.34 -9.82 8.75
CA LEU A 125 -0.78 -8.98 7.70
C LEU A 125 -1.78 -8.74 6.54
N LEU A 126 -2.45 -9.81 6.08
CA LEU A 126 -3.50 -9.72 5.07
C LEU A 126 -4.68 -8.87 5.55
N ALA A 127 -5.09 -9.04 6.82
CA ALA A 127 -6.12 -8.22 7.43
C ALA A 127 -5.72 -6.74 7.44
N THR A 128 -4.49 -6.41 7.85
CA THR A 128 -3.97 -5.03 7.82
C THR A 128 -4.01 -4.43 6.43
N ALA A 129 -3.64 -5.17 5.40
CA ALA A 129 -3.70 -4.68 4.01
C ALA A 129 -5.14 -4.34 3.56
N ALA A 130 -6.14 -5.07 4.07
CA ALA A 130 -7.54 -4.85 3.76
C ALA A 130 -8.19 -3.72 4.59
N VAL A 131 -7.61 -3.33 5.74
CA VAL A 131 -8.18 -2.32 6.64
C VAL A 131 -8.50 -1.00 5.94
N PRO A 132 -7.58 -0.38 5.17
CA PRO A 132 -7.88 0.91 4.52
C PRO A 132 -9.04 0.81 3.53
N PHE A 133 -9.17 -0.33 2.83
CA PHE A 133 -10.25 -0.58 1.88
C PHE A 133 -11.59 -0.71 2.61
N GLY A 134 -11.61 -1.48 3.70
CA GLY A 134 -12.78 -1.65 4.56
C GLY A 134 -13.25 -0.33 5.16
N LEU A 135 -12.32 0.46 5.72
CA LEU A 135 -12.63 1.79 6.26
C LEU A 135 -13.25 2.70 5.20
N ARG A 136 -12.74 2.66 3.96
CA ARG A 136 -13.30 3.46 2.87
C ARG A 136 -14.71 3.02 2.50
N ILE A 137 -14.96 1.72 2.40
CA ILE A 137 -16.29 1.17 2.11
C ILE A 137 -17.29 1.59 3.19
N VAL A 138 -16.91 1.44 4.47
CA VAL A 138 -17.75 1.85 5.60
C VAL A 138 -18.04 3.35 5.56
N PHE A 139 -17.03 4.18 5.31
CA PHE A 139 -17.21 5.62 5.18
C PHE A 139 -18.21 5.99 4.08
N GLU A 140 -18.09 5.38 2.89
CA GLU A 140 -19.04 5.63 1.79
C GLU A 140 -20.45 5.12 2.11
N ILE A 141 -20.59 3.98 2.80
CA ILE A 141 -21.89 3.47 3.25
C ILE A 141 -22.52 4.43 4.26
N VAL A 142 -21.78 4.84 5.30
CA VAL A 142 -22.27 5.79 6.32
C VAL A 142 -22.67 7.12 5.69
N LYS A 143 -21.86 7.62 4.76
CA LYS A 143 -22.17 8.83 3.99
C LYS A 143 -23.43 8.69 3.14
N ARG A 144 -23.63 7.54 2.48
CA ARG A 144 -24.84 7.24 1.71
C ARG A 144 -26.08 7.13 2.61
N LEU A 145 -25.96 6.49 3.78
CA LEU A 145 -27.04 6.37 4.75
C LEU A 145 -27.44 7.73 5.34
N ARG A 146 -26.47 8.59 5.68
CA ARG A 146 -26.72 9.96 6.16
C ARG A 146 -27.28 10.90 5.11
N ARG A 147 -27.12 10.60 3.82
CA ARG A 147 -27.61 11.43 2.70
C ARG A 147 -29.01 11.08 2.22
N LYS A 148 -29.62 9.98 2.68
CA LYS A 148 -31.06 9.75 2.48
C LYS A 148 -31.81 10.59 3.52
N PRO A 149 -32.48 11.69 3.14
CA PRO A 149 -33.49 12.28 4.02
C PRO A 149 -34.68 11.32 4.02
N THR A 150 -35.15 10.95 5.22
CA THR A 150 -36.51 10.43 5.42
C THR A 150 -37.54 11.44 4.92
#